data_AF-A0A656KRE3-F1
#
_entry.id   AF-A0A656KRE3-F1
#
_cell.length_a   1.000
_cell.length_b   1.000
_cell.length_c   1.000
_cell.angle_alpha   90.00
_cell.angle_beta   90.00
_cell.angle_gamma   90.00
#
_symmetry.space_group_name_H-M   'P 1'
#
loop_
_entity.id
_entity.type
_entity.pdbx_description
1 polymer ?
#
loop_
_entity_poly.entity_id
_entity_poly.type
_entity_poly.pdbx_seq_one_letter_code
_entity_poly.pdbx_strand_id
1 'polypeptide(L)'
;MSIVPAGTFSANGTQTIPDQYASQIPDIAFSVPDISATATLQLKSLDTGADIACVQAEVNNGKTAGVPAISFVAAGIAGAALVVTGASAGAATVGGSVSGGTGTTTPSFTEVFGWFQGIAINGMMSVNYPPVYRAFAKNFAFSTGIIPWTVMQVSIDDFRARTGGDLSHNSVEGLRQDLDGTSSAKISRRAYQAVLMTRDAFVAPPKLMPAEALSDPLNTKVEVTVKGIKGYVEELSVPETNVFMTVLLAVVCVIAAITVGILLLKVVLEAWAVFGSFPKGLAGFREHYWATMARLIVQLILVLYGVWVLYCIFQFTHGDSWAAKTLAGITLSIFTGTLAFFTFKIWQTAKKTQRD
;
A
#
# COMPACT_ATOMS: atom_id res chain seq x y z
N MET A 1 6.26 49.37 6.24
CA MET A 1 6.16 48.45 5.09
C MET A 1 7.55 47.93 4.81
N SER A 2 7.85 46.70 5.21
CA SER A 2 9.09 46.04 4.78
C SER A 2 8.91 45.64 3.33
N ILE A 3 9.67 46.28 2.44
CA ILE A 3 9.68 45.98 1.01
C ILE A 3 10.30 44.59 0.89
N VAL A 4 9.49 43.58 0.59
CA VAL A 4 10.00 42.23 0.34
C VAL A 4 10.74 42.29 -0.99
N PRO A 5 12.07 42.02 -1.03
CA PRO A 5 12.82 42.04 -2.28
C PRO A 5 12.25 41.02 -3.26
N ALA A 6 12.23 41.34 -4.55
CA ALA A 6 11.85 40.37 -5.58
C ALA A 6 12.87 39.22 -5.60
N GLY A 7 12.43 38.02 -5.21
CA GLY A 7 13.27 36.83 -5.13
C GLY A 7 12.49 35.64 -4.57
N THR A 8 13.00 34.43 -4.74
CA THR A 8 12.47 33.24 -4.08
C THR A 8 12.82 33.25 -2.60
N PHE A 9 11.82 33.06 -1.74
CA PHE A 9 12.02 32.98 -0.29
C PHE A 9 11.33 31.73 0.26
N SER A 10 11.95 31.11 1.25
CA SER A 10 11.37 30.05 2.07
C SER A 10 11.29 30.59 3.50
N ALA A 11 10.10 30.55 4.11
CA ALA A 11 9.87 31.04 5.46
C ALA A 11 9.26 29.93 6.30
N ASN A 12 9.82 29.72 7.49
CA ASN A 12 9.24 28.88 8.53
C ASN A 12 9.11 29.75 9.79
N GLY A 13 7.96 29.69 10.45
CA GLY A 13 7.67 30.47 11.64
C GLY A 13 6.59 29.82 12.47
N THR A 14 6.65 30.06 13.78
CA THR A 14 5.62 29.64 14.73
C THR A 14 4.93 30.89 15.24
N GLN A 15 3.60 30.97 15.07
CA GLN A 15 2.80 32.09 15.54
C GLN A 15 1.80 31.57 16.57
N THR A 16 1.74 32.22 17.74
CA THR A 16 0.70 31.93 18.72
C THR A 16 -0.62 32.52 18.24
N ILE A 17 -1.67 31.70 18.21
CA ILE A 17 -3.02 32.12 17.82
C ILE A 17 -3.68 32.77 19.05
N PRO A 18 -4.14 34.03 18.97
CA PRO A 18 -4.84 34.69 20.07
C PRO A 18 -6.14 33.96 20.45
N ASP A 19 -6.46 33.93 21.75
CA ASP A 19 -7.61 33.18 22.30
C ASP A 19 -8.95 33.55 21.65
N GLN A 20 -9.12 34.82 21.26
CA GLN A 20 -10.31 35.32 20.57
C GLN A 20 -10.61 34.62 19.23
N TYR A 21 -9.57 34.10 18.56
CA TYR A 21 -9.70 33.33 17.32
C TYR A 21 -9.70 31.83 17.60
N ALA A 22 -8.97 31.37 18.62
CA ALA A 22 -8.98 29.97 19.03
C ALA A 22 -10.38 29.53 19.49
N SER A 23 -11.11 30.37 20.22
CA SER A 23 -12.47 30.07 20.70
C SER A 23 -13.54 30.00 19.59
N GLN A 24 -13.22 30.45 18.38
CA GLN A 24 -14.13 30.35 17.22
C GLN A 24 -13.92 29.04 16.44
N ILE A 25 -12.84 28.30 16.73
CA ILE A 25 -12.56 27.02 16.09
C ILE A 25 -13.43 25.95 16.78
N PRO A 26 -14.32 25.27 16.06
CA PRO A 26 -15.15 24.22 16.64
C PRO A 26 -14.31 23.09 17.25
N ASP A 27 -14.70 22.56 18.41
CA ASP A 27 -14.01 21.45 19.09
C ASP A 27 -13.85 20.20 18.21
N ILE A 28 -14.77 20.00 17.25
CA ILE A 28 -14.69 18.90 16.28
C ILE A 28 -13.39 18.95 15.45
N ALA A 29 -12.85 20.14 15.18
CA ALA A 29 -11.61 20.32 14.42
C ALA A 29 -10.38 19.75 15.15
N PHE A 30 -10.42 19.58 16.46
CA PHE A 30 -9.33 19.00 17.26
C PHE A 30 -9.49 17.49 17.51
N SER A 31 -10.68 16.94 17.25
CA SER A 31 -11.00 15.54 17.55
C SER A 31 -10.99 14.63 16.32
N VAL A 32 -11.42 15.13 15.16
CA VAL A 32 -11.46 14.35 13.90
C VAL A 32 -10.05 14.23 13.33
N PRO A 33 -9.52 13.02 13.07
CA PRO A 33 -8.20 12.86 12.44
C PRO A 33 -8.21 13.23 10.97
N ASP A 34 -7.04 13.63 10.45
CA ASP A 34 -6.79 14.01 9.05
C ASP A 34 -7.87 14.95 8.49
N ILE A 35 -8.08 16.09 9.14
CA ILE A 35 -9.02 17.09 8.64
C ILE A 35 -8.50 17.70 7.33
N SER A 36 -9.38 17.81 6.33
CA SER A 36 -9.09 18.57 5.11
C SER A 36 -9.53 20.01 5.33
N ALA A 37 -8.65 20.83 5.90
CA ALA A 37 -8.88 22.26 6.02
C ALA A 37 -7.84 22.99 5.17
N THR A 38 -8.27 23.92 4.31
CA THR A 38 -7.39 24.73 3.49
C THR A 38 -7.50 26.18 3.90
N ALA A 39 -6.40 26.75 4.40
CA ALA A 39 -6.27 28.18 4.67
C ALA A 39 -5.83 28.88 3.38
N THR A 40 -6.66 29.77 2.86
CA THR A 40 -6.36 30.55 1.65
C THR A 40 -6.10 32.01 2.03
N LEU A 41 -4.91 32.50 1.71
CA LEU A 41 -4.52 33.90 1.86
C LEU A 41 -4.44 34.54 0.47
N GLN A 42 -5.33 35.50 0.21
CA GLN A 42 -5.38 36.25 -1.05
C GLN A 42 -4.85 37.65 -0.84
N LEU A 43 -3.88 38.05 -1.66
CA LEU A 43 -3.36 39.41 -1.75
C LEU A 43 -4.04 40.11 -2.92
N LYS A 44 -4.86 41.11 -2.64
CA LYS A 44 -5.55 41.94 -3.64
C LYS A 44 -4.94 43.33 -3.72
N SER A 45 -4.84 43.85 -4.94
CA SER A 45 -4.51 45.25 -5.21
C SER A 45 -5.60 46.17 -4.67
N LEU A 46 -5.22 47.23 -3.94
CA LEU A 46 -6.17 48.21 -3.41
C LEU A 46 -6.79 49.07 -4.52
N ASP A 47 -6.01 49.40 -5.55
CA ASP A 47 -6.43 50.35 -6.59
C ASP A 47 -7.29 49.70 -7.69
N THR A 48 -7.00 48.44 -8.01
CA THR A 48 -7.66 47.71 -9.12
C THR A 48 -8.52 46.54 -8.66
N GLY A 49 -8.44 46.15 -7.38
CA GLY A 49 -9.12 44.96 -6.86
C GLY A 49 -8.59 43.63 -7.42
N ALA A 50 -7.55 43.65 -8.24
CA ALA A 50 -6.99 42.48 -8.90
C ALA A 50 -6.23 41.57 -7.90
N ASP A 51 -6.40 40.25 -8.03
CA ASP A 51 -5.65 39.26 -7.26
C ASP A 51 -4.18 39.24 -7.70
N ILE A 52 -3.29 39.68 -6.80
CA ILE A 52 -1.84 39.72 -7.02
C ILE A 52 -1.20 38.38 -6.63
N ALA A 53 -1.67 37.75 -5.55
CA ALA A 53 -1.18 36.46 -5.09
C ALA A 53 -2.25 35.67 -4.32
N CYS A 54 -2.21 34.34 -4.43
CA CYS A 54 -3.05 33.43 -3.67
C CYS A 54 -2.13 32.34 -3.08
N VAL A 55 -2.07 32.26 -1.76
CA VAL A 55 -1.33 31.22 -1.03
C VAL A 55 -2.34 30.31 -0.37
N GLN A 56 -2.28 29.03 -0.68
CA GLN A 56 -3.11 28.02 -0.01
C GLN A 56 -2.20 27.14 0.84
N ALA A 57 -2.63 26.85 2.06
CA ALA A 57 -1.94 25.96 2.98
C ALA A 57 -2.93 24.96 3.56
N GLU A 58 -2.57 23.70 3.59
CA GLU A 58 -3.34 22.68 4.31
C GLU A 58 -3.11 22.83 5.82
N VAL A 59 -4.20 22.77 6.57
CA VAL A 59 -4.22 22.87 8.03
C VAL A 59 -4.61 21.51 8.57
N ASN A 60 -3.76 20.97 9.45
CA ASN A 60 -3.99 19.68 10.08
C ASN A 60 -3.85 19.81 11.61
N ASN A 61 -4.59 18.98 12.35
CA ASN A 61 -4.61 18.98 13.82
C ASN A 61 -3.59 18.00 14.45
N GLY A 62 -2.72 17.41 13.63
CA GLY A 62 -1.71 16.43 14.06
C GLY A 62 -2.26 15.05 14.43
N LYS A 63 -3.55 14.79 14.24
CA LYS A 63 -4.17 13.47 14.41
C LYS A 63 -4.28 12.77 13.06
N THR A 64 -4.00 11.46 13.02
CA THR A 64 -4.16 10.65 11.81
C THR A 64 -4.88 9.34 12.09
N ALA A 65 -5.69 8.91 11.13
CA ALA A 65 -6.33 7.59 11.10
C ALA A 65 -5.40 6.52 10.52
N GLY A 66 -4.26 6.90 9.93
CA GLY A 66 -3.22 5.98 9.46
C GLY A 66 -2.25 5.62 10.58
N VAL A 67 -2.51 4.51 11.28
CA VAL A 67 -1.71 4.07 12.43
C VAL A 67 -1.19 2.65 12.19
N PRO A 68 0.14 2.44 12.12
CA PRO A 68 0.73 1.13 11.84
C PRO A 68 0.25 0.01 12.79
N ALA A 69 -0.07 0.35 14.03
CA ALA A 69 -0.64 -0.59 15.01
C ALA A 69 -1.93 -1.27 14.51
N ILE A 70 -2.78 -0.54 13.77
CA ILE A 70 -4.03 -1.08 13.22
C ILE A 70 -3.72 -2.19 12.20
N SER A 71 -2.70 -2.00 11.35
CA SER A 71 -2.28 -3.02 10.39
C SER A 71 -1.83 -4.31 11.08
N PHE A 72 -1.07 -4.22 12.16
CA PHE A 72 -0.64 -5.41 12.92
C PHE A 72 -1.80 -6.11 13.61
N VAL A 73 -2.72 -5.36 14.22
CA VAL A 73 -3.94 -5.93 14.84
C VAL A 73 -4.82 -6.61 13.79
N ALA A 74 -5.06 -5.95 12.65
CA ALA A 74 -5.83 -6.52 11.55
C ALA A 74 -5.18 -7.79 10.98
N ALA A 75 -3.85 -7.79 10.79
CA ALA A 75 -3.10 -8.98 10.40
C ALA A 75 -3.22 -10.11 11.43
N GLY A 76 -3.21 -9.78 12.73
CA GLY A 76 -3.45 -10.73 13.81
C GLY A 76 -4.85 -11.35 13.76
N ILE A 77 -5.89 -10.54 13.51
CA ILE A 77 -7.28 -11.02 13.35
C ILE A 77 -7.39 -11.94 12.12
N ALA A 78 -6.79 -11.57 10.99
CA ALA A 78 -6.73 -12.44 9.81
C ALA A 78 -6.00 -13.76 10.11
N GLY A 79 -4.87 -13.71 10.84
CA GLY A 79 -4.13 -14.90 11.26
C GLY A 79 -4.95 -15.83 12.17
N ALA A 80 -5.68 -15.27 13.14
CA ALA A 80 -6.58 -16.04 13.99
C ALA A 80 -7.72 -16.69 13.18
N ALA A 81 -8.34 -15.95 12.27
CA ALA A 81 -9.37 -16.48 11.37
C ALA A 81 -8.83 -17.60 10.46
N LEU A 82 -7.58 -17.50 10.00
CA LEU A 82 -6.90 -18.55 9.23
C LEU A 82 -6.75 -19.84 10.03
N VAL A 83 -6.30 -19.74 11.29
CA VAL A 83 -6.14 -20.91 12.18
C VAL A 83 -7.48 -21.59 12.45
N VAL A 84 -8.53 -20.81 12.75
CA VAL A 84 -9.88 -21.34 13.01
C VAL A 84 -10.48 -21.98 11.75
N THR A 85 -10.30 -21.36 10.59
CA THR A 85 -10.78 -21.91 9.30
C THR A 85 -10.00 -23.17 8.91
N GLY A 86 -8.68 -23.21 9.14
CA GLY A 86 -7.84 -24.37 8.87
C GLY A 86 -8.17 -25.57 9.78
N ALA A 87 -8.42 -25.32 11.07
CA ALA A 87 -8.79 -26.36 12.03
C ALA A 87 -10.16 -26.99 11.71
N SER A 88 -11.14 -26.18 11.33
CA SER A 88 -12.49 -26.65 10.98
C SER A 88 -12.54 -27.40 9.64
N ALA A 89 -11.70 -27.03 8.66
CA ALA A 89 -11.53 -27.79 7.42
C ALA A 89 -10.97 -29.21 7.66
N GLY A 90 -10.17 -29.40 8.71
CA GLY A 90 -9.69 -30.72 9.14
C GLY A 90 -10.76 -31.56 9.86
N ALA A 91 -11.80 -30.94 10.43
CA ALA A 91 -12.91 -31.63 11.09
C ALA A 91 -14.05 -31.99 10.11
N ALA A 92 -14.30 -31.14 9.11
CA ALA A 92 -15.35 -31.35 8.09
C ALA A 92 -15.05 -32.50 7.10
N THR A 93 -13.83 -33.05 7.10
CA THR A 93 -13.48 -34.26 6.35
C THR A 93 -13.78 -35.55 7.13
N VAL A 94 -14.02 -35.46 8.44
CA VAL A 94 -14.24 -36.61 9.34
C VAL A 94 -15.73 -36.86 9.62
N GLY A 95 -16.57 -35.85 9.43
CA GLY A 95 -18.02 -35.99 9.36
C GLY A 95 -18.51 -35.24 8.13
N GLY A 96 -19.26 -35.90 7.24
CA GLY A 96 -19.72 -35.38 5.95
C GLY A 96 -20.66 -34.16 6.00
N SER A 97 -20.55 -33.30 7.00
CA SER A 97 -21.17 -31.99 7.03
C SER A 97 -20.49 -31.09 6.00
N VAL A 98 -21.12 -31.01 4.83
CA VAL A 98 -21.07 -29.82 3.99
C VAL A 98 -21.24 -28.62 4.92
N SER A 99 -20.28 -27.70 4.92
CA SER A 99 -20.32 -26.41 5.63
C SER A 99 -21.37 -25.46 5.02
N GLY A 100 -22.55 -25.97 4.69
CA GLY A 100 -23.63 -25.28 4.01
C GLY A 100 -24.86 -25.02 4.89
N GLY A 101 -24.76 -25.09 6.21
CA GLY A 101 -25.97 -24.89 7.03
C GLY A 101 -25.84 -24.81 8.55
N THR A 102 -24.69 -25.09 9.16
CA THR A 102 -24.52 -24.91 10.62
C THR A 102 -23.73 -23.63 10.88
N GLY A 103 -24.44 -22.58 11.27
CA GLY A 103 -23.88 -21.25 11.51
C GLY A 103 -22.70 -21.30 12.47
N THR A 104 -21.49 -21.08 11.96
CA THR A 104 -20.36 -20.69 12.79
C THR A 104 -20.55 -19.22 13.14
N THR A 105 -20.63 -18.90 14.43
CA THR A 105 -20.82 -17.52 14.93
C THR A 105 -19.59 -16.62 14.65
N THR A 106 -18.52 -17.17 14.09
CA THR A 106 -17.25 -16.48 13.81
C THR A 106 -17.02 -16.41 12.30
N PRO A 107 -16.64 -15.24 11.75
CA PRO A 107 -16.37 -15.09 10.32
C PRO A 107 -15.15 -15.91 9.89
N SER A 108 -15.23 -16.47 8.69
CA SER A 108 -14.17 -17.25 8.06
C SER A 108 -12.99 -16.36 7.64
N PHE A 109 -11.82 -16.97 7.40
CA PHE A 109 -10.65 -16.26 6.88
C PHE A 109 -10.94 -15.49 5.60
N THR A 110 -11.65 -16.12 4.66
CA THR A 110 -12.03 -15.52 3.37
C THR A 110 -12.90 -14.27 3.56
N GLU A 111 -13.84 -14.28 4.51
CA GLU A 111 -14.70 -13.13 4.79
C GLU A 111 -13.92 -11.99 5.44
N VAL A 112 -13.11 -12.28 6.46
CA VAL A 112 -12.28 -11.28 7.16
C VAL A 112 -11.28 -10.66 6.19
N PHE A 113 -10.54 -11.48 5.45
CA PHE A 113 -9.51 -11.01 4.53
C PHE A 113 -10.11 -10.28 3.33
N GLY A 114 -11.24 -10.77 2.79
CA GLY A 114 -11.99 -10.11 1.74
C GLY A 114 -12.54 -8.75 2.16
N TRP A 115 -12.97 -8.59 3.42
CA TRP A 115 -13.38 -7.29 3.95
C TRP A 115 -12.22 -6.29 4.04
N PHE A 116 -11.05 -6.73 4.53
CA PHE A 116 -9.84 -5.90 4.54
C PHE A 116 -9.40 -5.49 3.13
N GLN A 117 -9.41 -6.44 2.18
CA GLN A 117 -9.16 -6.15 0.76
C GLN A 117 -10.16 -5.16 0.21
N GLY A 118 -11.44 -5.30 0.55
CA GLY A 118 -12.50 -4.37 0.18
C GLY A 118 -12.18 -2.95 0.61
N ILE A 119 -11.78 -2.73 1.86
CA ILE A 119 -11.40 -1.39 2.36
C ILE A 119 -10.22 -0.82 1.56
N ALA A 120 -9.16 -1.61 1.37
CA ALA A 120 -7.97 -1.18 0.64
C ALA A 120 -8.29 -0.86 -0.84
N ILE A 121 -9.08 -1.69 -1.52
CA ILE A 121 -9.51 -1.46 -2.91
C ILE A 121 -10.39 -0.22 -3.03
N ASN A 122 -11.27 0.03 -2.05
CA ASN A 122 -12.05 1.26 -2.02
C ASN A 122 -11.13 2.49 -1.88
N GLY A 123 -10.10 2.42 -1.04
CA GLY A 123 -9.07 3.47 -0.93
C GLY A 123 -8.25 3.69 -2.20
N MET A 124 -8.12 2.66 -3.05
CA MET A 124 -7.42 2.71 -4.34
C MET A 124 -8.25 3.29 -5.50
N MET A 125 -9.55 3.56 -5.30
CA MET A 125 -10.38 4.18 -6.36
C MET A 125 -9.98 5.63 -6.61
N SER A 126 -10.16 6.10 -7.84
CA SER A 126 -9.83 7.48 -8.25
C SER A 126 -10.77 8.56 -7.71
N VAL A 127 -11.75 8.16 -6.90
CA VAL A 127 -12.72 9.06 -6.25
C VAL A 127 -11.99 9.96 -5.25
N ASN A 128 -12.44 11.21 -5.13
CA ASN A 128 -11.88 12.13 -4.16
C ASN A 128 -12.41 11.85 -2.74
N TYR A 129 -11.93 10.79 -2.10
CA TYR A 129 -12.28 10.48 -0.73
C TYR A 129 -11.75 11.54 0.25
N PRO A 130 -12.48 11.78 1.36
CA PRO A 130 -11.94 12.54 2.49
C PRO A 130 -10.59 11.95 2.96
N PRO A 131 -9.60 12.78 3.33
CA PRO A 131 -8.28 12.32 3.74
C PRO A 131 -8.32 11.35 4.93
N VAL A 132 -9.23 11.53 5.87
CA VAL A 132 -9.49 10.57 6.97
C VAL A 132 -9.75 9.15 6.48
N TYR A 133 -10.51 8.98 5.40
CA TYR A 133 -10.80 7.66 4.84
C TYR A 133 -9.59 7.09 4.12
N ARG A 134 -8.83 7.92 3.38
CA ARG A 134 -7.58 7.49 2.72
C ARG A 134 -6.54 7.03 3.75
N ALA A 135 -6.36 7.82 4.81
CA ALA A 135 -5.52 7.49 5.95
C ALA A 135 -5.94 6.18 6.63
N PHE A 136 -7.24 6.00 6.87
CA PHE A 136 -7.78 4.76 7.44
C PHE A 136 -7.58 3.54 6.52
N ALA A 137 -7.85 3.68 5.22
CA ALA A 137 -7.78 2.58 4.26
C ALA A 137 -6.35 2.02 4.12
N LYS A 138 -5.33 2.90 4.20
CA LYS A 138 -3.91 2.52 4.18
C LYS A 138 -3.53 1.49 5.24
N ASN A 139 -4.23 1.45 6.38
CA ASN A 139 -3.97 0.42 7.40
C ASN A 139 -4.20 -1.01 6.90
N PHE A 140 -5.01 -1.19 5.86
CA PHE A 140 -5.36 -2.50 5.30
C PHE A 140 -4.60 -2.83 4.02
N ALA A 141 -3.62 -2.01 3.61
CA ALA A 141 -2.83 -2.22 2.40
C ALA A 141 -2.09 -3.58 2.35
N PHE A 142 -1.76 -4.15 3.51
CA PHE A 142 -1.14 -5.48 3.60
C PHE A 142 -2.04 -6.58 3.02
N SER A 143 -3.37 -6.43 3.10
CA SER A 143 -4.33 -7.43 2.62
C SER A 143 -4.39 -7.52 1.09
N THR A 144 -3.96 -6.45 0.41
CA THR A 144 -3.76 -6.43 -1.04
C THR A 144 -2.30 -6.73 -1.41
N GLY A 145 -1.43 -7.02 -0.44
CA GLY A 145 -0.02 -7.35 -0.68
C GLY A 145 0.90 -6.15 -0.88
N ILE A 146 0.42 -4.93 -0.64
CA ILE A 146 1.28 -3.73 -0.65
C ILE A 146 1.98 -3.65 0.71
N ILE A 147 3.30 -3.82 0.71
CA ILE A 147 4.14 -3.75 1.91
C ILE A 147 5.26 -2.72 1.68
N PRO A 148 5.33 -1.66 2.49
CA PRO A 148 6.28 -0.56 2.30
C PRO A 148 7.67 -0.89 2.84
N TRP A 149 8.31 -1.92 2.27
CA TRP A 149 9.64 -2.37 2.70
C TRP A 149 10.72 -1.83 1.76
N THR A 150 11.51 -0.84 2.22
CA THR A 150 12.48 -0.12 1.38
C THR A 150 13.50 -1.03 0.67
N VAL A 151 14.14 -1.97 1.38
CA VAL A 151 15.13 -2.89 0.78
C VAL A 151 14.55 -3.72 -0.37
N MET A 152 13.32 -4.22 -0.19
CA MET A 152 12.58 -4.94 -1.22
C MET A 152 12.29 -4.03 -2.40
N GLN A 153 11.81 -2.80 -2.15
CA GLN A 153 11.52 -1.85 -3.21
C GLN A 153 12.78 -1.48 -4.02
N VAL A 154 13.93 -1.29 -3.38
CA VAL A 154 15.21 -1.03 -4.07
C VAL A 154 15.65 -2.23 -4.91
N SER A 155 15.44 -3.46 -4.43
CA SER A 155 15.72 -4.67 -5.22
C SER A 155 14.82 -4.80 -6.44
N ILE A 156 13.57 -4.34 -6.35
CA ILE A 156 12.64 -4.29 -7.48
C ILE A 156 13.09 -3.22 -8.49
N ASP A 157 13.55 -2.06 -8.03
CA ASP A 157 14.14 -1.03 -8.90
C ASP A 157 15.36 -1.54 -9.66
N ASP A 158 16.28 -2.27 -9.00
CA ASP A 158 17.44 -2.90 -9.67
C ASP A 158 17.01 -3.95 -10.70
N PHE A 159 16.01 -4.77 -10.38
CA PHE A 159 15.43 -5.71 -11.34
C PHE A 159 14.82 -4.98 -12.55
N ARG A 160 14.06 -3.90 -12.33
CA ARG A 160 13.48 -3.07 -13.38
C ARG A 160 14.56 -2.44 -14.26
N ALA A 161 15.61 -1.88 -13.67
CA ALA A 161 16.73 -1.30 -14.41
C ALA A 161 17.39 -2.32 -15.37
N ARG A 162 17.55 -3.58 -14.92
CA ARG A 162 18.11 -4.67 -15.74
C ARG A 162 17.15 -5.18 -16.82
N THR A 163 15.87 -4.88 -16.70
CA THR A 163 14.80 -5.39 -17.57
C THR A 163 14.14 -4.28 -18.39
N GLY A 164 14.84 -3.16 -18.59
CA GLY A 164 14.43 -2.06 -19.47
C GLY A 164 13.44 -1.07 -18.87
N GLY A 165 13.27 -1.07 -17.53
CA GLY A 165 12.48 -0.08 -16.82
C GLY A 165 13.17 1.29 -16.70
N ASP A 166 12.37 2.34 -16.54
CA ASP A 166 12.80 3.73 -16.38
C ASP A 166 12.71 4.16 -14.90
N LEU A 167 13.87 4.44 -14.30
CA LEU A 167 14.00 4.89 -12.91
C LEU A 167 14.10 6.41 -12.76
N SER A 168 14.06 7.17 -13.87
CA SER A 168 14.29 8.63 -13.86
C SER A 168 13.20 9.40 -13.12
N HIS A 169 11.95 8.94 -13.23
CA HIS A 169 10.78 9.57 -12.62
C HIS A 169 10.00 8.65 -11.66
N ASN A 170 10.22 7.33 -11.72
CA ASN A 170 9.47 6.32 -10.95
C ASN A 170 10.42 5.33 -10.25
N SER A 171 11.19 5.86 -9.28
CA SER A 171 12.09 5.09 -8.42
C SER A 171 11.76 5.34 -6.95
N VAL A 172 12.16 4.41 -6.09
CA VAL A 172 11.99 4.50 -4.64
C VAL A 172 12.70 5.72 -4.08
N GLU A 173 13.93 5.96 -4.55
CA GLU A 173 14.73 7.10 -4.12
C GLU A 173 14.09 8.43 -4.53
N GLY A 174 13.59 8.52 -5.77
CA GLY A 174 12.88 9.71 -6.26
C GLY A 174 11.60 10.00 -5.48
N LEU A 175 10.81 8.97 -5.20
CA LEU A 175 9.58 9.09 -4.42
C LEU A 175 9.86 9.53 -2.98
N ARG A 176 10.88 8.96 -2.34
CA ARG A 176 11.28 9.35 -0.97
C ARG A 176 11.77 10.79 -0.92
N GLN A 177 12.56 11.21 -1.90
CA GLN A 177 13.03 12.60 -1.97
C GLN A 177 11.87 13.59 -2.12
N ASP A 178 10.80 13.21 -2.82
CA ASP A 178 9.60 14.02 -2.96
C ASP A 178 8.77 14.06 -1.67
N LEU A 179 8.57 12.91 -1.03
CA LEU A 179 7.85 12.78 0.24
C LEU A 179 8.55 13.51 1.41
N ASP A 180 9.89 13.46 1.46
CA ASP A 180 10.70 14.11 2.50
C ASP A 180 10.83 15.64 2.25
N GLY A 181 10.11 16.20 1.27
CA GLY A 181 10.17 17.63 0.92
C GLY A 181 11.55 18.08 0.43
N THR A 182 12.47 17.14 0.19
CA THR A 182 13.85 17.38 -0.23
C THR A 182 13.97 17.43 -1.75
N SER A 183 12.87 17.78 -2.44
CA SER A 183 12.79 18.09 -3.87
C SER A 183 13.67 19.26 -4.33
N SER A 184 14.57 19.74 -3.47
CA SER A 184 15.82 20.37 -3.88
C SER A 184 16.89 19.28 -4.01
N ALA A 185 17.04 18.67 -5.20
CA ALA A 185 18.32 18.17 -5.74
C ALA A 185 18.05 17.45 -7.06
N LYS A 186 18.39 18.06 -8.20
CA LYS A 186 19.74 17.90 -8.77
C LYS A 186 20.56 19.19 -8.87
N ILE A 187 19.94 20.37 -8.70
CA ILE A 187 20.62 21.68 -8.78
C ILE A 187 21.06 22.19 -7.40
N SER A 188 20.34 21.80 -6.33
CA SER A 188 20.59 22.30 -4.97
C SER A 188 21.85 21.75 -4.30
N ARG A 189 22.36 20.54 -4.62
CA ARG A 189 23.49 19.98 -3.86
C ARG A 189 24.78 20.81 -4.01
N ARG A 190 25.03 21.41 -5.18
CA ARG A 190 26.16 22.35 -5.38
C ARG A 190 25.92 23.69 -4.69
N ALA A 191 24.71 24.23 -4.76
CA ALA A 191 24.36 25.49 -4.10
C ALA A 191 24.32 25.35 -2.57
N TYR A 192 23.83 24.23 -2.05
CA TYR A 192 23.72 23.93 -0.62
C TYR A 192 25.09 23.58 -0.02
N GLN A 193 25.96 22.87 -0.75
CA GLN A 193 27.37 22.73 -0.35
C GLN A 193 28.10 24.07 -0.39
N ALA A 194 27.85 24.94 -1.37
CA ALA A 194 28.42 26.28 -1.41
C ALA A 194 27.93 27.17 -0.26
N VAL A 195 26.67 27.04 0.17
CA VAL A 195 26.08 27.76 1.32
C VAL A 195 26.58 27.20 2.66
N LEU A 196 26.81 25.88 2.77
CA LEU A 196 27.40 25.30 3.97
C LEU A 196 28.89 25.67 4.10
N MET A 197 29.62 25.82 2.99
CA MET A 197 31.01 26.32 2.99
C MET A 197 31.12 27.82 3.31
N THR A 198 30.02 28.59 3.24
CA THR A 198 30.01 30.01 3.65
C THR A 198 29.47 30.24 5.05
N ARG A 199 29.00 29.19 5.75
CA ARG A 199 28.55 29.27 7.15
C ARG A 199 29.68 29.58 8.15
N ASP A 200 30.95 29.43 7.76
CA ASP A 200 32.12 29.80 8.55
C ASP A 200 32.66 31.21 8.25
N ALA A 201 32.01 31.99 7.36
CA ALA A 201 32.44 33.34 7.00
C ALA A 201 31.47 34.44 7.50
N PHE A 202 31.05 34.37 8.77
CA PHE A 202 30.27 35.42 9.43
C PHE A 202 31.14 36.62 9.88
N VAL A 203 31.94 37.24 8.99
CA VAL A 203 32.64 38.53 9.29
C VAL A 203 32.75 39.49 8.08
N ALA A 204 32.08 39.27 6.94
CA ALA A 204 32.22 40.21 5.80
C ALA A 204 30.86 40.64 5.18
N PRO A 205 30.75 41.90 4.71
CA PRO A 205 29.49 42.46 4.19
C PRO A 205 29.03 41.75 2.91
N PRO A 206 27.72 41.81 2.58
CA PRO A 206 27.12 41.00 1.53
C PRO A 206 27.66 41.40 0.16
N LYS A 207 28.36 40.48 -0.50
CA LYS A 207 28.76 40.62 -1.90
C LYS A 207 27.62 40.11 -2.78
N LEU A 208 26.96 41.03 -3.48
CA LEU A 208 25.90 40.71 -4.45
C LEU A 208 26.46 39.79 -5.56
N MET A 209 25.83 38.63 -5.75
CA MET A 209 26.12 37.75 -6.90
C MET A 209 25.32 38.21 -8.14
N PRO A 210 25.86 38.04 -9.37
CA PRO A 210 25.18 38.44 -10.60
C PRO A 210 23.90 37.62 -10.85
N ALA A 211 22.85 38.31 -11.32
CA ALA A 211 21.50 37.79 -11.54
C ALA A 211 21.34 36.85 -12.77
N GLU A 212 22.43 36.27 -13.28
CA GLU A 212 22.43 35.53 -14.56
C GLU A 212 22.37 34.00 -14.41
N ALA A 213 22.23 33.47 -13.18
CA ALA A 213 22.23 32.03 -12.92
C ALA A 213 20.84 31.39 -12.66
N LEU A 214 19.74 32.13 -12.82
CA LEU A 214 18.39 31.69 -12.45
C LEU A 214 17.35 31.81 -13.58
N SER A 215 17.79 31.91 -14.84
CA SER A 215 16.90 31.83 -16.00
C SER A 215 16.57 30.37 -16.34
N ASP A 216 15.81 29.69 -15.49
CA ASP A 216 15.07 28.50 -15.87
C ASP A 216 13.75 28.57 -15.08
N PRO A 217 12.58 28.64 -15.73
CA PRO A 217 11.33 28.80 -15.02
C PRO A 217 11.21 27.66 -14.03
N LEU A 218 11.21 28.01 -12.75
CA LEU A 218 10.74 27.16 -11.67
C LEU A 218 9.38 26.62 -12.13
N ASN A 219 9.39 25.37 -12.59
CA ASN A 219 8.19 24.56 -12.68
C ASN A 219 7.63 24.59 -11.27
N THR A 220 6.65 25.47 -11.04
CA THR A 220 5.69 25.34 -9.98
C THR A 220 5.24 23.90 -10.08
N LYS A 221 5.78 23.03 -9.21
CA LYS A 221 5.24 21.70 -9.00
C LYS A 221 3.84 21.97 -8.48
N VAL A 222 2.91 22.07 -9.43
CA VAL A 222 1.51 21.79 -9.19
C VAL A 222 1.56 20.49 -8.41
N GLU A 223 1.08 20.50 -7.17
CA GLU A 223 0.75 19.28 -6.45
C GLU A 223 -0.14 18.50 -7.39
N VAL A 224 0.46 17.58 -8.16
CA VAL A 224 -0.30 16.68 -8.98
C VAL A 224 -0.93 15.76 -7.97
N THR A 225 -2.16 16.08 -7.57
CA THR A 225 -2.99 15.17 -6.77
C THR A 225 -3.08 13.88 -7.58
N VAL A 226 -2.18 12.94 -7.28
CA VAL A 226 -2.11 11.65 -7.95
C VAL A 226 -3.34 10.87 -7.53
N LYS A 227 -4.15 10.50 -8.54
CA LYS A 227 -5.47 9.89 -8.32
C LYS A 227 -5.38 8.37 -8.43
N GLY A 228 -6.26 7.70 -7.69
CA GLY A 228 -6.46 6.26 -7.77
C GLY A 228 -5.31 5.44 -7.18
N ILE A 229 -5.03 4.29 -7.79
CA ILE A 229 -4.03 3.33 -7.31
C ILE A 229 -2.67 4.00 -7.12
N LYS A 230 -2.24 4.84 -8.07
CA LYS A 230 -0.96 5.57 -8.02
C LYS A 230 -0.82 6.39 -6.74
N GLY A 231 -1.78 7.27 -6.46
CA GLY A 231 -1.73 8.11 -5.25
C GLY A 231 -1.75 7.28 -3.97
N TYR A 232 -2.55 6.21 -3.95
CA TYR A 232 -2.64 5.32 -2.79
C TYR A 232 -1.32 4.60 -2.47
N VAL A 233 -0.61 4.09 -3.49
CA VAL A 233 0.65 3.34 -3.29
C VAL A 233 1.83 4.26 -3.01
N GLU A 234 1.85 5.45 -3.62
CA GLU A 234 2.90 6.44 -3.39
C GLU A 234 2.85 7.02 -1.99
N GLU A 235 1.64 7.19 -1.43
CA GLU A 235 1.44 7.57 -0.03
C GLU A 235 1.93 6.50 0.96
N LEU A 236 2.04 5.24 0.51
CA LEU A 236 2.68 4.13 1.23
C LEU A 236 4.19 4.04 0.93
N SER A 237 4.80 5.01 0.27
CA SER A 237 6.21 4.96 -0.15
C SER A 237 6.55 3.80 -1.10
N VAL A 238 5.59 3.34 -1.90
CA VAL A 238 5.78 2.33 -2.94
C VAL A 238 5.59 2.98 -4.32
N PRO A 239 6.61 3.01 -5.19
CA PRO A 239 6.47 3.54 -6.54
C PRO A 239 5.41 2.77 -7.33
N GLU A 240 4.64 3.47 -8.18
CA GLU A 240 3.56 2.87 -8.96
C GLU A 240 4.02 1.65 -9.78
N THR A 241 5.20 1.75 -10.38
CA THR A 241 5.72 0.73 -11.27
C THR A 241 6.26 -0.50 -10.54
N ASN A 242 6.43 -0.41 -9.21
CA ASN A 242 6.87 -1.51 -8.35
C ASN A 242 5.71 -2.29 -7.74
N VAL A 243 4.46 -1.82 -7.89
CA VAL A 243 3.29 -2.38 -7.20
C VAL A 243 3.11 -3.86 -7.52
N PHE A 244 3.11 -4.24 -8.80
CA PHE A 244 2.92 -5.63 -9.18
C PHE A 244 4.04 -6.54 -8.65
N MET A 245 5.30 -6.13 -8.78
CA MET A 245 6.45 -6.91 -8.30
C MET A 245 6.43 -7.05 -6.77
N THR A 246 5.99 -6.01 -6.06
CA THR A 246 5.80 -6.01 -4.60
C THR A 246 4.78 -7.07 -4.20
N VAL A 247 3.61 -7.05 -4.83
CA VAL A 247 2.53 -7.98 -4.53
C VAL A 247 2.91 -9.41 -4.94
N LEU A 248 3.61 -9.57 -6.08
CA LEU A 248 4.13 -10.86 -6.53
C LEU A 248 5.09 -11.46 -5.50
N LEU A 249 6.05 -10.68 -5.01
CA LEU A 249 6.99 -11.12 -4.00
C LEU A 249 6.27 -11.45 -2.68
N ALA A 250 5.34 -10.60 -2.25
CA ALA A 250 4.55 -10.85 -1.05
C ALA A 250 3.78 -12.18 -1.12
N VAL A 251 3.13 -12.47 -2.25
CA VAL A 251 2.41 -13.74 -2.45
C VAL A 251 3.37 -14.94 -2.50
N VAL A 252 4.51 -14.82 -3.17
CA VAL A 252 5.54 -15.89 -3.17
C VAL A 252 6.05 -16.16 -1.75
N CYS A 253 6.31 -15.12 -0.96
CA CYS A 253 6.71 -15.25 0.44
C CYS A 253 5.62 -15.92 1.29
N VAL A 254 4.34 -15.57 1.09
CA VAL A 254 3.22 -16.22 1.80
C VAL A 254 3.12 -17.70 1.43
N ILE A 255 3.20 -18.04 0.13
CA ILE A 255 3.19 -19.43 -0.32
C ILE A 255 4.38 -20.19 0.27
N ALA A 256 5.57 -19.61 0.27
CA ALA A 256 6.78 -20.20 0.86
C ALA A 256 6.64 -20.40 2.37
N ALA A 257 6.06 -19.45 3.10
CA ALA A 257 5.81 -19.57 4.53
C ALA A 257 4.81 -20.70 4.83
N ILE A 258 3.75 -20.82 4.02
CA ILE A 258 2.76 -21.90 4.14
C ILE A 258 3.41 -23.26 3.84
N THR A 259 4.20 -23.39 2.78
CA THR A 259 4.86 -24.65 2.43
C THR A 259 5.86 -25.09 3.50
N VAL A 260 6.67 -24.16 4.03
CA VAL A 260 7.58 -24.43 5.15
C VAL A 260 6.79 -24.83 6.40
N GLY A 261 5.72 -24.11 6.76
CA GLY A 261 4.88 -24.45 7.91
C GLY A 261 4.26 -25.84 7.80
N ILE A 262 3.80 -26.22 6.61
CA ILE A 262 3.28 -27.55 6.31
C ILE A 262 4.36 -28.63 6.44
N LEU A 263 5.55 -28.40 5.89
CA LEU A 263 6.67 -29.35 5.97
C LEU A 263 7.13 -29.54 7.42
N LEU A 264 7.20 -28.46 8.20
CA LEU A 264 7.52 -28.52 9.63
C LEU A 264 6.44 -29.31 10.40
N LEU A 265 5.16 -29.06 10.14
CA LEU A 265 4.07 -29.81 10.75
C LEU A 265 4.19 -31.31 10.43
N LYS A 266 4.52 -31.66 9.19
CA LYS A 266 4.76 -33.04 8.79
C LYS A 266 5.88 -33.68 9.60
N VAL A 267 7.03 -33.02 9.73
CA VAL A 267 8.17 -33.51 10.51
C VAL A 267 7.81 -33.70 11.99
N VAL A 268 7.10 -32.74 12.58
CA VAL A 268 6.65 -32.83 13.98
C VAL A 268 5.69 -34.00 14.18
N LEU A 269 4.74 -34.21 13.26
CA LEU A 269 3.79 -35.33 13.34
C LEU A 269 4.48 -36.69 13.18
N GLU A 270 5.45 -36.81 12.27
CA GLU A 270 6.22 -38.03 12.09
C GLU A 270 7.11 -38.33 13.30
N ALA A 271 7.78 -37.31 13.87
CA ALA A 271 8.52 -37.46 15.12
C ALA A 271 7.61 -37.90 16.27
N TRP A 272 6.43 -37.27 16.42
CA TRP A 272 5.50 -37.62 17.48
C TRP A 272 4.89 -39.01 17.32
N ALA A 273 4.65 -39.46 16.09
CA ALA A 273 4.19 -40.81 15.77
C ALA A 273 5.25 -41.89 16.06
N VAL A 274 6.54 -41.56 15.99
CA VAL A 274 7.64 -42.47 16.34
C VAL A 274 7.81 -42.58 17.86
N PHE A 275 7.55 -41.50 18.61
CA PHE A 275 7.77 -41.46 20.06
C PHE A 275 6.49 -41.69 20.91
N GLY A 276 5.30 -41.78 20.32
CA GLY A 276 4.04 -41.91 21.08
C GLY A 276 2.89 -42.57 20.32
N SER A 277 1.80 -42.86 21.04
CA SER A 277 0.58 -43.41 20.44
C SER A 277 -0.15 -42.35 19.61
N PHE A 278 -0.18 -42.55 18.29
CA PHE A 278 -0.80 -41.61 17.36
C PHE A 278 -2.32 -41.47 17.61
N PRO A 279 -2.85 -40.25 17.79
CA PRO A 279 -4.27 -40.06 18.07
C PRO A 279 -5.13 -40.38 16.83
N LYS A 280 -6.21 -41.15 17.02
CA LYS A 280 -7.11 -41.60 15.94
C LYS A 280 -7.74 -40.45 15.13
N GLY A 281 -7.87 -39.26 15.71
CA GLY A 281 -8.41 -38.07 15.03
C GLY A 281 -7.49 -37.47 13.94
N LEU A 282 -6.18 -37.73 13.98
CA LEU A 282 -5.22 -37.24 12.97
C LEU A 282 -4.99 -38.25 11.83
N ALA A 283 -5.55 -39.46 11.93
CA ALA A 283 -5.38 -40.51 10.91
C ALA A 283 -6.11 -40.17 9.61
N GLY A 284 -7.35 -39.65 9.70
CA GLY A 284 -8.11 -39.21 8.54
C GLY A 284 -7.48 -38.01 7.82
N PHE A 285 -6.80 -37.12 8.56
CA PHE A 285 -6.05 -36.02 7.96
C PHE A 285 -4.89 -36.53 7.09
N ARG A 286 -4.20 -37.61 7.50
CA ARG A 286 -3.11 -38.20 6.72
C ARG A 286 -3.60 -38.86 5.43
N GLU A 287 -4.78 -39.48 5.47
CA GLU A 287 -5.38 -40.17 4.31
C GLU A 287 -5.89 -39.19 3.24
N HIS A 288 -6.54 -38.10 3.66
CA HIS A 288 -7.10 -37.08 2.76
C HIS A 288 -6.27 -35.79 2.68
N TYR A 289 -5.00 -35.88 3.05
CA TYR A 289 -4.09 -34.74 3.12
C TYR A 289 -4.04 -33.95 1.81
N TRP A 290 -3.82 -34.64 0.69
CA TRP A 290 -3.69 -34.01 -0.64
C TRP A 290 -4.98 -33.31 -1.09
N ALA A 291 -6.14 -33.88 -0.80
CA ALA A 291 -7.43 -33.28 -1.13
C ALA A 291 -7.69 -32.02 -0.29
N THR A 292 -7.35 -32.07 1.00
CA THR A 292 -7.47 -30.92 1.92
C THR A 292 -6.53 -29.79 1.49
N MET A 293 -5.28 -30.10 1.17
CA MET A 293 -4.32 -29.11 0.67
C MET A 293 -4.76 -28.48 -0.66
N ALA A 294 -5.24 -29.29 -1.61
CA ALA A 294 -5.74 -28.78 -2.88
C ALA A 294 -6.92 -27.80 -2.67
N ARG A 295 -7.86 -28.13 -1.76
CA ARG A 295 -8.97 -27.23 -1.41
C ARG A 295 -8.48 -25.91 -0.82
N LEU A 296 -7.55 -25.95 0.13
CA LEU A 296 -6.99 -24.74 0.76
C LEU A 296 -6.24 -23.86 -0.25
N ILE A 297 -5.47 -24.47 -1.16
CA ILE A 297 -4.77 -23.75 -2.23
C ILE A 297 -5.77 -23.06 -3.17
N VAL A 298 -6.82 -23.77 -3.61
CA VAL A 298 -7.86 -23.18 -4.47
C VAL A 298 -8.58 -22.02 -3.77
N GLN A 299 -8.87 -22.17 -2.47
CA GLN A 299 -9.50 -21.11 -1.68
C GLN A 299 -8.58 -19.89 -1.52
N LEU A 300 -7.27 -20.10 -1.29
CA LEU A 300 -6.28 -19.03 -1.25
C LEU A 300 -6.17 -18.30 -2.61
N ILE A 301 -6.11 -19.04 -3.71
CA ILE A 301 -6.10 -18.47 -5.07
C ILE A 301 -7.38 -17.65 -5.29
N LEU A 302 -8.54 -18.15 -4.88
CA LEU A 302 -9.81 -17.46 -5.06
C LEU A 302 -9.89 -16.14 -4.26
N VAL A 303 -9.39 -16.13 -3.02
CA VAL A 303 -9.28 -14.90 -2.20
C VAL A 303 -8.33 -13.88 -2.84
N LEU A 304 -7.20 -14.34 -3.37
CA LEU A 304 -6.22 -13.45 -4.00
C LEU A 304 -6.61 -13.00 -5.41
N TYR A 305 -7.46 -13.77 -6.10
CA TYR A 305 -7.72 -13.61 -7.54
C TYR A 305 -8.19 -12.20 -7.92
N GLY A 306 -9.15 -11.63 -7.18
CA GLY A 306 -9.69 -10.31 -7.49
C GLY A 306 -8.62 -9.22 -7.47
N VAL A 307 -7.79 -9.22 -6.42
CA VAL A 307 -6.65 -8.32 -6.27
C VAL A 307 -5.56 -8.60 -7.31
N TRP A 308 -5.32 -9.88 -7.60
CA TRP A 308 -4.30 -10.30 -8.55
C TRP A 308 -4.60 -9.83 -9.97
N VAL A 309 -5.84 -10.01 -10.45
CA VAL A 309 -6.30 -9.52 -11.74
C VAL A 309 -6.12 -8.01 -11.84
N LEU A 310 -6.50 -7.27 -10.79
CA LEU A 310 -6.35 -5.83 -10.72
C LEU A 310 -4.89 -5.42 -10.92
N TYR A 311 -3.93 -6.03 -10.21
CA TYR A 311 -2.52 -5.67 -10.35
C TYR A 311 -1.89 -6.14 -11.66
N CYS A 312 -2.33 -7.27 -12.24
CA CYS A 312 -1.88 -7.67 -13.57
C CYS A 312 -2.31 -6.65 -14.63
N ILE A 313 -3.57 -6.20 -14.61
CA ILE A 313 -4.08 -5.16 -15.52
C ILE A 313 -3.34 -3.83 -15.28
N PHE A 314 -3.10 -3.48 -14.01
CA PHE A 314 -2.32 -2.30 -13.66
C PHE A 314 -0.88 -2.37 -14.21
N GLN A 315 -0.21 -3.53 -14.13
CA GLN A 315 1.12 -3.73 -14.69
C GLN A 315 1.15 -3.64 -16.22
N PHE A 316 0.13 -4.13 -16.91
CA PHE A 316 0.06 -4.01 -18.36
C PHE A 316 -0.09 -2.57 -18.83
N THR A 317 -0.78 -1.73 -18.04
CA THR A 317 -1.08 -0.35 -18.38
C THR A 317 0.01 0.64 -17.93
N HIS A 318 0.60 0.45 -16.75
CA HIS A 318 1.56 1.39 -16.14
C HIS A 318 2.98 0.83 -16.00
N GLY A 319 3.18 -0.45 -16.30
CA GLY A 319 4.49 -1.10 -16.20
C GLY A 319 5.47 -0.63 -17.27
N ASP A 320 6.74 -0.53 -16.91
CA ASP A 320 7.84 -0.15 -17.80
C ASP A 320 8.76 -1.33 -18.16
N SER A 321 8.90 -2.32 -17.28
CA SER A 321 9.72 -3.52 -17.48
C SER A 321 8.99 -4.57 -18.32
N TRP A 322 9.66 -5.06 -19.38
CA TRP A 322 9.14 -6.16 -20.19
C TRP A 322 9.02 -7.45 -19.37
N ALA A 323 9.95 -7.70 -18.45
CA ALA A 323 9.98 -8.91 -17.63
C ALA A 323 8.85 -8.89 -16.58
N ALA A 324 8.56 -7.74 -15.98
CA ALA A 324 7.43 -7.62 -15.07
C ALA A 324 6.09 -7.83 -15.81
N LYS A 325 5.97 -7.36 -17.06
CA LYS A 325 4.78 -7.61 -17.90
C LYS A 325 4.62 -9.09 -18.26
N THR A 326 5.69 -9.78 -18.64
CA THR A 326 5.60 -11.22 -18.95
C THR A 326 5.24 -12.05 -17.70
N LEU A 327 5.83 -11.72 -16.54
CA LEU A 327 5.45 -12.34 -15.26
C LEU A 327 3.98 -12.12 -14.91
N ALA A 328 3.45 -10.91 -15.14
CA ALA A 328 2.02 -10.63 -14.95
C ALA A 328 1.14 -11.51 -15.85
N GLY A 329 1.48 -11.67 -17.12
CA GLY A 329 0.74 -12.54 -18.06
C GLY A 329 0.78 -14.01 -17.68
N ILE A 330 1.96 -14.54 -17.33
CA ILE A 330 2.15 -15.94 -16.96
C ILE A 330 1.37 -16.26 -15.68
N THR A 331 1.54 -15.44 -14.63
CA THR A 331 0.88 -15.69 -13.33
C THR A 331 -0.64 -15.54 -13.42
N LEU A 332 -1.14 -14.54 -14.17
CA LEU A 332 -2.57 -14.39 -14.45
C LEU A 332 -3.14 -15.62 -15.17
N SER A 333 -2.41 -16.16 -16.15
CA SER A 333 -2.81 -17.36 -16.89
C SER A 333 -2.86 -18.59 -15.99
N ILE A 334 -1.88 -18.76 -15.10
CA ILE A 334 -1.84 -19.86 -14.13
C ILE A 334 -3.02 -19.78 -13.15
N PHE A 335 -3.29 -18.62 -12.56
CA PHE A 335 -4.37 -18.45 -11.60
C PHE A 335 -5.74 -18.65 -12.26
N THR A 336 -5.95 -18.02 -13.42
CA THR A 336 -7.20 -18.15 -14.18
C THR A 336 -7.39 -19.60 -14.67
N GLY A 337 -6.35 -20.23 -15.20
CA GLY A 337 -6.39 -21.62 -15.66
C GLY A 337 -6.69 -22.61 -14.54
N THR A 338 -6.12 -22.40 -13.36
CA THR A 338 -6.39 -23.23 -12.18
C THR A 338 -7.85 -23.12 -11.75
N LEU A 339 -8.39 -21.90 -11.61
CA LEU A 339 -9.79 -21.70 -11.25
C LEU A 339 -10.75 -22.23 -12.32
N ALA A 340 -10.46 -22.02 -13.60
CA ALA A 340 -11.25 -22.54 -14.71
C ALA A 340 -11.28 -24.08 -14.71
N PHE A 341 -10.15 -24.72 -14.47
CA PHE A 341 -10.05 -26.18 -14.38
C PHE A 341 -10.92 -26.75 -13.26
N PHE A 342 -10.83 -26.20 -12.05
CA PHE A 342 -11.65 -26.66 -10.92
C PHE A 342 -13.14 -26.37 -11.13
N THR A 343 -13.47 -25.20 -11.70
CA THR A 343 -14.86 -24.87 -12.07
C THR A 343 -15.42 -25.88 -13.07
N PHE A 344 -14.65 -26.21 -14.10
CA PHE A 344 -15.03 -27.23 -15.10
C PHE A 344 -15.21 -28.61 -14.47
N LYS A 345 -14.30 -29.02 -13.57
CA LYS A 345 -14.42 -30.28 -12.83
C LYS A 345 -15.68 -30.34 -11.96
N ILE A 346 -16.00 -29.27 -11.24
CA ILE A 346 -17.22 -29.18 -10.42
C ILE A 346 -18.46 -29.30 -11.31
N TRP A 347 -18.50 -28.55 -12.41
CA TRP A 347 -19.60 -28.58 -13.36
C TRP A 347 -19.80 -29.97 -13.99
N GLN A 348 -18.71 -30.64 -14.37
CA GLN A 348 -18.76 -31.98 -14.94
C GLN A 348 -19.29 -33.01 -13.92
N THR A 349 -18.88 -32.92 -12.66
CA THR A 349 -19.36 -33.81 -11.59
C THR A 349 -20.84 -33.54 -11.29
N ALA A 350 -21.25 -32.29 -11.14
CA ALA A 350 -22.65 -31.92 -10.91
C ALA A 350 -23.58 -32.46 -12.01
N LYS A 351 -23.16 -32.39 -13.28
CA LYS A 351 -23.90 -32.97 -14.40
C LYS A 351 -24.03 -34.49 -14.37
N LYS A 352 -23.03 -35.21 -13.83
CA LYS A 352 -23.10 -36.66 -13.67
C LYS A 352 -24.11 -37.03 -12.59
N THR A 353 -24.06 -36.35 -11.44
CA THR A 353 -24.97 -36.59 -10.31
C THR A 353 -26.43 -36.20 -10.59
N GLN A 354 -26.68 -35.31 -11.55
CA GLN A 354 -28.04 -35.01 -12.03
C GLN A 354 -28.61 -36.05 -13.00
N ARG A 355 -27.76 -36.94 -13.53
CA ARG A 355 -28.12 -37.93 -14.56
C ARG A 355 -28.30 -39.33 -13.98
N ASP A 356 -27.84 -39.55 -12.76
CA ASP A 356 -28.06 -40.73 -11.92
C ASP A 356 -29.24 -40.48 -10.95
#